data_AF-A0A383WL49-F1
#
_entry.id   AF-A0A383WL49-F1
#
_cell.length_a   1.000
_cell.length_b   1.000
_cell.length_c   1.000
_cell.angle_alpha   90.00
_cell.angle_beta   90.00
_cell.angle_gamma   90.00
#
_symmetry.space_group_name_H-M   'P 1'
#
loop_
_entity.id
_entity.type
_entity.pdbx_description
1 polymer ?
#
loop_
_entity_poly.entity_id
_entity_poly.type
_entity_poly.pdbx_seq_one_letter_code
_entity_poly.pdbx_strand_id
1 'polypeptide(L)'
;MEDMQQALRRMMAVPFATPRSVLALGYKGLEADTLRNWHHLASKLATPGANVTVVSFGGSLTAGYIAKEEAWKSALEGSWVEPMVAWLKAAFPSVTFNIINLARAASEVIVASTCWYQYVPHDADLVLVEYSLNGCLDSSGRPMCSSTTMLRVAHYESLFRRVLRRAPNAALMSVAAFMFSTYTYAQGHLILTAPNAFQSTGEELHGMIARRYGAPMASLRDSLYGLMYNDPLSLQLLGATRLSIITDTIHPTAAGFTMYGEIMAYTVRQALAAVMANGAAEPAALGAAAAAADDYGLPLPLSPVAAQQDTDTWCREGSSFRSAASCVGKGSCRWGTTDFNYYCPHGNCRMRGYFMKGAGPRCISAWTPPCLQQPAVW
;
A
#
# COMPACT_ATOMS: atom_id res chain seq x y z
N MET A 1 -24.61 22.35 3.00
CA MET A 1 -23.62 21.39 3.49
C MET A 1 -24.39 20.27 4.14
N GLU A 2 -24.08 19.01 3.82
CA GLU A 2 -24.66 17.91 4.59
C GLU A 2 -24.15 17.99 6.03
N ASP A 3 -25.01 17.69 7.00
CA ASP A 3 -24.59 17.57 8.39
C ASP A 3 -23.59 16.40 8.52
N MET A 4 -22.44 16.64 9.14
CA MET A 4 -21.42 15.62 9.39
C MET A 4 -22.02 14.37 10.08
N GLN A 5 -23.01 14.56 10.96
CA GLN A 5 -23.72 13.46 11.62
C GLN A 5 -24.60 12.67 10.66
N GLN A 6 -25.14 13.29 9.61
CA GLN A 6 -25.86 12.59 8.55
C GLN A 6 -24.91 11.76 7.69
N ALA A 7 -23.77 12.32 7.30
CA ALA A 7 -22.73 11.60 6.56
C ALA A 7 -22.20 10.40 7.36
N LEU A 8 -21.95 10.57 8.67
CA LEU A 8 -21.57 9.49 9.58
C LEU A 8 -22.62 8.38 9.63
N ARG A 9 -23.90 8.73 9.85
CA ARG A 9 -25.00 7.74 9.89
C ARG A 9 -25.11 6.95 8.59
N ARG A 10 -25.00 7.60 7.43
CA ARG A 10 -25.01 6.95 6.13
C ARG A 10 -23.83 6.00 5.95
N MET A 11 -22.61 6.45 6.28
CA MET A 11 -21.41 5.62 6.20
C MET A 11 -21.52 4.35 7.05
N MET A 12 -22.06 4.46 8.26
CA MET A 12 -22.24 3.33 9.18
C MET A 12 -23.33 2.36 8.73
N ALA A 13 -24.30 2.81 7.93
CA ALA A 13 -25.40 1.99 7.43
C ALA A 13 -25.00 1.06 6.26
N VAL A 14 -23.89 1.32 5.57
CA VAL A 14 -23.41 0.43 4.50
C VAL A 14 -23.00 -0.93 5.10
N PRO A 15 -23.53 -2.07 4.64
CA PRO A 15 -23.14 -3.36 5.19
C PRO A 15 -21.77 -3.80 4.67
N PHE A 16 -21.16 -4.76 5.37
CA PHE A 16 -20.04 -5.56 4.88
C PHE A 16 -20.52 -7.02 4.75
N ALA A 17 -20.03 -7.74 3.73
CA ALA A 17 -20.26 -9.18 3.61
C ALA A 17 -19.40 -9.95 4.62
N THR A 18 -18.15 -9.52 4.82
CA THR A 18 -17.23 -10.10 5.80
C THR A 18 -17.73 -9.81 7.23
N PRO A 19 -17.79 -10.81 8.12
CA PRO A 19 -18.25 -10.60 9.50
C PRO A 19 -17.42 -9.56 10.25
N ARG A 20 -18.09 -8.74 11.05
CA ARG A 20 -17.43 -7.73 11.89
C ARG A 20 -16.33 -8.31 12.79
N SER A 21 -16.50 -9.53 13.30
CA SER A 21 -15.49 -10.19 14.13
C SER A 21 -14.16 -10.43 13.40
N VAL A 22 -14.20 -10.63 12.09
CA VAL A 22 -13.01 -10.79 11.24
C VAL A 22 -12.44 -9.41 10.88
N LEU A 23 -13.29 -8.48 10.46
CA LEU A 23 -12.88 -7.11 10.11
C LEU A 23 -12.22 -6.37 11.29
N ALA A 24 -12.76 -6.54 12.50
CA ALA A 24 -12.26 -5.86 13.69
C ALA A 24 -10.87 -6.33 14.12
N LEU A 25 -10.48 -7.57 13.82
CA LEU A 25 -9.14 -8.08 14.14
C LEU A 25 -8.05 -7.37 13.31
N GLY A 26 -8.37 -7.00 12.07
CA GLY A 26 -7.45 -6.27 11.20
C GLY A 26 -7.30 -4.79 11.52
N TYR A 27 -8.21 -4.21 12.30
CA TYR A 27 -8.21 -2.78 12.57
C TYR A 27 -7.15 -2.40 13.60
N LYS A 28 -6.13 -1.66 13.17
CA LYS A 28 -5.12 -1.04 14.03
C LYS A 28 -5.31 0.46 14.03
N GLY A 29 -6.27 0.88 14.84
CA GLY A 29 -6.70 2.26 14.99
C GLY A 29 -5.72 3.18 15.69
N LEU A 30 -6.08 4.45 15.64
CA LEU A 30 -5.47 5.56 16.35
C LEU A 30 -6.60 6.42 16.93
N GLU A 31 -6.32 7.16 18.00
CA GLU A 31 -7.26 8.13 18.56
C GLU A 31 -7.50 9.28 17.57
N ALA A 32 -8.68 9.89 17.64
CA ALA A 32 -9.10 10.91 16.67
C ALA A 32 -8.13 12.10 16.57
N ASP A 33 -7.53 12.49 17.70
CA ASP A 33 -6.56 13.58 17.81
C ASP A 33 -5.13 13.20 17.37
N THR A 34 -4.93 11.95 16.94
CA THR A 34 -3.67 11.48 16.35
C THR A 34 -3.78 11.14 14.87
N LEU A 35 -5.00 11.08 14.32
CA LEU A 35 -5.26 10.82 12.91
C LEU A 35 -4.95 12.05 12.04
N ARG A 36 -3.76 12.08 11.44
CA ARG A 36 -3.29 13.20 10.61
C ARG A 36 -4.15 13.34 9.35
N ASN A 37 -4.67 14.54 9.12
CA ASN A 37 -5.44 14.94 7.91
C ASN A 37 -6.76 14.18 7.65
N TRP A 38 -7.13 13.21 8.48
CA TRP A 38 -8.41 12.50 8.31
C TRP A 38 -9.63 13.42 8.45
N HIS A 39 -9.50 14.56 9.14
CA HIS A 39 -10.53 15.59 9.24
C HIS A 39 -10.79 16.33 7.92
N HIS A 40 -9.75 16.56 7.09
CA HIS A 40 -9.92 17.08 5.74
C HIS A 40 -10.67 16.08 4.86
N LEU A 41 -10.28 14.80 4.91
CA LEU A 41 -10.97 13.73 4.17
C LEU A 41 -12.43 13.62 4.61
N ALA A 42 -12.71 13.61 5.91
CA ALA A 42 -14.07 13.57 6.46
C ALA A 42 -14.93 14.75 5.98
N SER A 43 -14.38 15.96 6.03
CA SER A 43 -15.07 17.17 5.55
C SER A 43 -15.38 17.12 4.05
N LYS A 44 -14.42 16.63 3.25
CA LYS A 44 -14.60 16.47 1.80
C LYS A 44 -15.66 15.42 1.47
N LEU A 45 -15.66 14.28 2.19
CA LEU A 45 -16.65 13.22 2.03
C LEU A 45 -18.07 13.63 2.45
N ALA A 46 -18.19 14.54 3.42
CA ALA A 46 -19.47 15.14 3.82
C ALA A 46 -19.94 16.28 2.90
N THR A 47 -19.18 16.62 1.85
CA THR A 47 -19.52 17.71 0.93
C THR A 47 -20.08 17.15 -0.40
N PRO A 48 -21.38 17.33 -0.70
CA PRO A 48 -21.95 16.91 -1.97
C PRO A 48 -21.25 17.54 -3.18
N GLY A 49 -20.99 16.74 -4.20
CA GLY A 49 -20.29 17.15 -5.42
C GLY A 49 -18.77 17.23 -5.29
N ALA A 50 -18.18 16.94 -4.12
CA ALA A 50 -16.74 16.92 -3.96
C ALA A 50 -16.08 15.80 -4.78
N ASN A 51 -14.83 16.02 -5.15
CA ASN A 51 -13.99 15.04 -5.83
C ASN A 51 -12.93 14.52 -4.85
N VAL A 52 -12.90 13.22 -4.59
CA VAL A 52 -11.89 12.58 -3.72
C VAL A 52 -10.90 11.77 -4.57
N THR A 53 -9.62 12.09 -4.45
CA THR A 53 -8.54 11.35 -5.12
C THR A 53 -7.90 10.37 -4.15
N VAL A 54 -8.03 9.07 -4.46
CA VAL A 54 -7.43 7.95 -3.73
C VAL A 54 -6.20 7.48 -4.50
N VAL A 55 -5.05 7.49 -3.85
CA VAL A 55 -3.78 7.00 -4.40
C VAL A 55 -3.35 5.77 -3.64
N SER A 56 -2.88 4.73 -4.34
CA SER A 56 -2.37 3.51 -3.70
C SER A 56 -0.94 3.21 -4.12
N PHE A 57 -0.13 2.77 -3.16
CA PHE A 57 1.19 2.20 -3.36
C PHE A 57 1.19 0.75 -2.90
N GLY A 58 1.87 -0.10 -3.66
CA GLY A 58 2.24 -1.42 -3.16
C GLY A 58 2.80 -2.36 -4.20
N GLY A 59 2.82 -3.63 -3.82
CA GLY A 59 3.33 -4.72 -4.64
C GLY A 59 2.31 -5.28 -5.64
N SER A 60 2.46 -6.56 -5.93
CA SER A 60 1.56 -7.29 -6.86
C SER A 60 0.12 -7.38 -6.36
N LEU A 61 -0.11 -7.45 -5.05
CA LEU A 61 -1.45 -7.47 -4.47
C LEU A 61 -2.17 -6.15 -4.78
N THR A 62 -1.51 -5.03 -4.47
CA THR A 62 -2.09 -3.70 -4.70
C THR A 62 -2.18 -3.36 -6.18
N ALA A 63 -1.29 -3.89 -7.02
CA ALA A 63 -1.38 -3.75 -8.48
C ALA A 63 -2.53 -4.56 -9.10
N GLY A 64 -3.10 -5.54 -8.38
CA GLY A 64 -4.21 -6.38 -8.86
C GLY A 64 -3.75 -7.63 -9.63
N TYR A 65 -2.60 -8.21 -9.31
CA TYR A 65 -2.14 -9.42 -9.99
C TYR A 65 -2.97 -10.65 -9.62
N ILE A 66 -3.50 -11.34 -10.64
CA ILE A 66 -4.17 -12.63 -10.51
C ILE A 66 -3.51 -13.62 -11.47
N ALA A 67 -3.02 -14.74 -10.93
CA ALA A 67 -2.42 -15.78 -11.76
C ALA A 67 -3.49 -16.68 -12.42
N LYS A 68 -3.25 -16.99 -13.70
CA LYS A 68 -3.79 -18.09 -14.53
C LYS A 68 -5.23 -18.04 -15.07
N GLU A 69 -5.26 -18.35 -16.37
CA GLU A 69 -6.26 -18.80 -17.37
C GLU A 69 -7.73 -18.35 -17.34
N GLU A 70 -8.35 -18.06 -16.19
CA GLU A 70 -9.76 -17.64 -16.13
C GLU A 70 -10.04 -16.55 -15.10
N ALA A 71 -9.35 -16.57 -13.95
CA ALA A 71 -9.60 -15.62 -12.86
C ALA A 71 -9.24 -14.17 -13.22
N TRP A 72 -8.29 -13.95 -14.14
CA TRP A 72 -7.95 -12.62 -14.63
C TRP A 72 -8.97 -12.08 -15.66
N LYS A 73 -9.72 -12.94 -16.34
CA LYS A 73 -10.73 -12.55 -17.35
C LYS A 73 -12.03 -12.07 -16.72
N SER A 74 -12.36 -12.55 -15.52
CA SER A 74 -13.48 -12.04 -14.71
C SER A 74 -13.08 -10.86 -13.84
N ALA A 75 -11.79 -10.73 -13.50
CA ALA A 75 -11.23 -9.58 -12.81
C ALA A 75 -10.96 -8.39 -13.75
N LEU A 76 -11.92 -8.08 -14.62
CA LEU A 76 -11.87 -6.91 -15.49
C LEU A 76 -11.65 -5.59 -14.72
N GLU A 77 -11.74 -5.59 -13.39
CA GLU A 77 -11.57 -4.42 -12.51
C GLU A 77 -10.94 -4.75 -11.14
N GLY A 78 -9.74 -5.34 -11.12
CA GLY A 78 -8.71 -4.76 -10.24
C GLY A 78 -8.33 -5.45 -8.92
N SER A 79 -7.73 -4.61 -8.09
CA SER A 79 -7.06 -4.84 -6.82
C SER A 79 -8.06 -4.80 -5.65
N TRP A 80 -7.58 -4.95 -4.42
CA TRP A 80 -8.39 -4.71 -3.22
C TRP A 80 -8.85 -3.24 -3.10
N VAL A 81 -8.22 -2.33 -3.84
CA VAL A 81 -8.53 -0.90 -3.85
C VAL A 81 -9.93 -0.65 -4.42
N GLU A 82 -10.33 -1.37 -5.46
CA GLU A 82 -11.59 -1.20 -6.16
C GLU A 82 -12.79 -1.56 -5.28
N PRO A 83 -12.85 -2.72 -4.59
CA PRO A 83 -13.91 -3.00 -3.63
C PRO A 83 -13.94 -2.01 -2.46
N MET A 84 -12.79 -1.54 -1.98
CA MET A 84 -12.74 -0.49 -0.94
C MET A 84 -13.35 0.83 -1.43
N VAL A 85 -13.04 1.25 -2.66
CA VAL A 85 -13.62 2.47 -3.25
C VAL A 85 -15.09 2.27 -3.61
N ALA A 86 -15.52 1.06 -3.99
CA ALA A 86 -16.92 0.74 -4.17
C ALA A 86 -17.72 0.94 -2.87
N TRP A 87 -17.15 0.51 -1.72
CA TRP A 87 -17.72 0.81 -0.41
C TRP A 87 -17.78 2.32 -0.13
N LEU A 88 -16.73 3.08 -0.44
CA LEU A 88 -16.73 4.55 -0.29
C LEU A 88 -17.82 5.21 -1.15
N LYS A 89 -17.99 4.77 -2.41
CA LYS A 89 -19.06 5.26 -3.31
C LYS A 89 -20.44 4.97 -2.75
N ALA A 90 -20.64 3.79 -2.16
CA ALA A 90 -21.90 3.45 -1.49
C ALA A 90 -22.14 4.31 -0.24
N ALA A 91 -21.09 4.60 0.54
CA ALA A 91 -21.16 5.41 1.75
C ALA A 91 -21.35 6.91 1.46
N PHE A 92 -20.83 7.40 0.33
CA PHE A 92 -20.82 8.82 -0.05
C PHE A 92 -21.22 8.99 -1.52
N PRO A 93 -22.50 8.71 -1.88
CA PRO A 93 -22.94 8.66 -3.28
C PRO A 93 -22.92 10.00 -4.01
N SER A 94 -22.83 11.11 -3.27
CA SER A 94 -22.71 12.46 -3.83
C SER A 94 -21.26 12.87 -4.15
N VAL A 95 -20.27 12.01 -3.87
CA VAL A 95 -18.85 12.29 -4.07
C VAL A 95 -18.34 11.54 -5.30
N THR A 96 -17.53 12.20 -6.12
CA THR A 96 -16.83 11.55 -7.24
C THR A 96 -15.47 11.05 -6.77
N PHE A 97 -15.13 9.81 -7.09
CA PHE A 97 -13.86 9.20 -6.68
C PHE A 97 -12.94 8.99 -7.89
N ASN A 98 -11.72 9.49 -7.79
CA ASN A 98 -10.62 9.23 -8.73
C ASN A 98 -9.64 8.26 -8.09
N ILE A 99 -9.26 7.19 -8.80
CA ILE A 99 -8.30 6.19 -8.32
C ILE A 99 -7.00 6.33 -9.10
N ILE A 100 -5.88 6.47 -8.41
CA ILE A 100 -4.54 6.45 -8.97
C ILE A 100 -3.76 5.30 -8.34
N ASN A 101 -3.71 4.17 -9.04
CA ASN A 101 -2.96 3.00 -8.59
C ASN A 101 -1.49 3.10 -9.04
N LEU A 102 -0.62 3.50 -8.11
CA LEU A 102 0.83 3.60 -8.32
C LEU A 102 1.58 2.31 -7.98
N ALA A 103 0.90 1.24 -7.59
CA ALA A 103 1.53 -0.04 -7.32
C ALA A 103 2.15 -0.66 -8.58
N ARG A 104 3.17 -1.50 -8.38
CA ARG A 104 3.70 -2.40 -9.43
C ARG A 104 3.99 -3.77 -8.86
N ALA A 105 3.83 -4.78 -9.71
CA ALA A 105 4.12 -6.16 -9.37
C ALA A 105 5.58 -6.35 -8.91
N ALA A 106 5.76 -7.16 -7.88
CA ALA A 106 7.07 -7.55 -7.34
C ALA A 106 8.00 -6.36 -7.01
N SER A 107 7.43 -5.19 -6.68
CA SER A 107 8.20 -3.99 -6.37
C SER A 107 8.29 -3.75 -4.87
N GLU A 108 9.41 -3.19 -4.45
CA GLU A 108 9.71 -2.88 -3.06
C GLU A 108 9.56 -1.38 -2.80
N VAL A 109 9.40 -1.02 -1.52
CA VAL A 109 9.16 0.36 -1.09
C VAL A 109 10.29 1.34 -1.47
N ILE A 110 11.51 0.84 -1.71
CA ILE A 110 12.67 1.66 -2.08
C ILE A 110 12.34 2.53 -3.29
N VAL A 111 11.84 1.93 -4.38
CA VAL A 111 11.55 2.68 -5.61
C VAL A 111 10.32 3.55 -5.49
N ALA A 112 9.32 3.11 -4.72
CA ALA A 112 8.17 3.96 -4.42
C ALA A 112 8.59 5.26 -3.72
N SER A 113 9.45 5.13 -2.72
CA SER A 113 9.97 6.27 -1.96
C SER A 113 10.89 7.14 -2.80
N THR A 114 11.73 6.58 -3.69
CA THR A 114 12.71 7.35 -4.48
C THR A 114 12.16 7.88 -5.80
N CYS A 115 11.01 7.39 -6.26
CA CYS A 115 10.48 7.75 -7.56
C CYS A 115 8.98 8.04 -7.52
N TRP A 116 8.17 7.05 -7.16
CA TRP A 116 6.76 7.10 -7.50
C TRP A 116 5.93 8.06 -6.68
N TYR A 117 6.40 8.42 -5.49
CA TYR A 117 5.75 9.47 -4.72
C TYR A 117 5.61 10.78 -5.51
N GLN A 118 6.47 11.03 -6.50
CA GLN A 118 6.40 12.22 -7.37
C GLN A 118 5.16 12.22 -8.26
N TYR A 119 4.55 11.06 -8.50
CA TYR A 119 3.30 10.92 -9.25
C TYR A 119 2.05 11.13 -8.39
N VAL A 120 2.20 11.33 -7.08
CA VAL A 120 1.08 11.71 -6.21
C VAL A 120 0.68 13.15 -6.54
N PRO A 121 -0.60 13.40 -6.89
CA PRO A 121 -1.10 14.77 -7.04
C PRO A 121 -0.98 15.55 -5.73
N HIS A 122 -0.73 16.85 -5.82
CA HIS A 122 -0.66 17.71 -4.64
C HIS A 122 -1.97 17.78 -3.84
N ASP A 123 -3.09 17.51 -4.51
CA ASP A 123 -4.45 17.50 -3.99
C ASP A 123 -4.98 16.08 -3.73
N ALA A 124 -4.10 15.08 -3.60
CA ALA A 124 -4.50 13.75 -3.16
C ALA A 124 -5.14 13.82 -1.77
N ASP A 125 -6.23 13.07 -1.56
CA ASP A 125 -7.03 13.13 -0.32
C ASP A 125 -6.80 11.93 0.58
N LEU A 126 -6.58 10.75 -0.02
CA LEU A 126 -6.31 9.51 0.68
C LEU A 126 -5.17 8.78 -0.02
N VAL A 127 -4.11 8.44 0.73
CA VAL A 127 -2.98 7.65 0.24
C VAL A 127 -2.87 6.36 1.03
N LEU A 128 -2.90 5.23 0.31
CA LEU A 128 -2.82 3.88 0.86
C LEU A 128 -1.43 3.31 0.60
N VAL A 129 -0.77 2.76 1.62
CA VAL A 129 0.61 2.26 1.50
C VAL A 129 0.73 0.81 1.94
N GLU A 130 0.94 -0.09 0.99
CA GLU A 130 1.09 -1.54 1.19
C GLU A 130 2.49 -2.01 0.79
N TYR A 131 3.36 -2.30 1.74
CA TYR A 131 4.67 -2.92 1.44
C TYR A 131 5.14 -3.88 2.54
N SER A 132 4.26 -4.32 3.44
CA SER A 132 4.65 -5.26 4.51
C SER A 132 5.15 -6.60 3.96
N LEU A 133 4.71 -7.00 2.75
CA LEU A 133 5.20 -8.20 2.09
C LEU A 133 6.46 -7.90 1.26
N ASN A 134 6.36 -7.18 0.15
CA ASN A 134 7.49 -6.92 -0.75
C ASN A 134 8.62 -6.07 -0.11
N GLY A 135 8.30 -5.27 0.90
CA GLY A 135 9.29 -4.48 1.62
C GLY A 135 10.08 -5.30 2.64
N CYS A 136 9.56 -6.41 3.15
CA CYS A 136 10.14 -7.08 4.30
C CYS A 136 10.24 -8.60 4.22
N LEU A 137 9.90 -9.22 3.09
CA LEU A 137 10.15 -10.63 2.82
C LEU A 137 11.09 -10.79 1.62
N ASP A 138 11.99 -11.78 1.68
CA ASP A 138 12.73 -12.21 0.51
C ASP A 138 11.86 -13.06 -0.44
N SER A 139 12.41 -13.48 -1.58
CA SER A 139 11.68 -14.32 -2.55
C SER A 139 11.32 -15.71 -2.03
N SER A 140 11.91 -16.15 -0.92
CA SER A 140 11.56 -17.39 -0.23
C SER A 140 10.53 -17.19 0.90
N GLY A 141 10.08 -15.94 1.11
CA GLY A 141 9.13 -15.56 2.14
C GLY A 141 9.75 -15.43 3.53
N ARG A 142 11.08 -15.31 3.64
CA ARG A 142 11.75 -15.12 4.92
C ARG A 142 11.78 -13.63 5.30
N PRO A 143 11.52 -13.29 6.58
CA PRO A 143 11.62 -11.91 7.05
C PRO A 143 13.01 -11.32 6.83
N MET A 144 13.05 -10.17 6.18
CA MET A 144 14.25 -9.36 5.94
C MET A 144 14.34 -8.16 6.86
N CYS A 145 13.23 -7.68 7.43
CA CYS A 145 13.20 -6.50 8.29
C CYS A 145 13.38 -6.89 9.75
N SER A 146 14.37 -6.29 10.42
CA SER A 146 14.68 -6.57 11.83
C SER A 146 14.92 -5.31 12.69
N SER A 147 15.05 -4.14 12.07
CA SER A 147 15.28 -2.88 12.78
C SER A 147 14.90 -1.67 11.93
N THR A 148 14.77 -0.50 12.56
CA THR A 148 14.50 0.78 11.88
C THR A 148 15.67 1.28 11.04
N THR A 149 16.88 0.75 11.23
CA THR A 149 18.06 1.12 10.43
C THR A 149 18.16 0.34 9.13
N MET A 150 17.33 -0.69 8.93
CA MET A 150 17.33 -1.43 7.67
C MET A 150 16.79 -0.57 6.53
N LEU A 151 17.47 -0.64 5.39
CA LEU A 151 17.18 0.20 4.22
C LEU A 151 15.70 0.16 3.81
N ARG A 152 15.08 -1.02 3.79
CA ARG A 152 13.65 -1.19 3.44
C ARG A 152 12.71 -0.48 4.41
N VAL A 153 12.99 -0.56 5.71
CA VAL A 153 12.20 0.09 6.76
C VAL A 153 12.39 1.61 6.72
N ALA A 154 13.64 2.06 6.51
CA ALA A 154 13.96 3.46 6.31
C ALA A 154 13.24 4.05 5.08
N HIS A 155 13.21 3.35 3.95
CA HIS A 155 12.49 3.80 2.75
C HIS A 155 10.97 3.77 2.93
N TYR A 156 10.42 2.90 3.78
CA TYR A 156 9.00 2.96 4.15
C TYR A 156 8.68 4.27 4.88
N GLU A 157 9.50 4.67 5.83
CA GLU A 157 9.39 5.98 6.47
C GLU A 157 9.59 7.14 5.49
N SER A 158 10.64 7.09 4.66
CA SER A 158 10.89 8.14 3.66
C SER A 158 9.72 8.29 2.68
N LEU A 159 9.03 7.19 2.32
CA LEU A 159 7.83 7.26 1.49
C LEU A 159 6.72 8.06 2.19
N PHE A 160 6.42 7.77 3.45
CA PHE A 160 5.41 8.51 4.23
C PHE A 160 5.71 9.99 4.27
N ARG A 161 6.95 10.35 4.62
CA ARG A 161 7.39 11.74 4.72
C ARG A 161 7.27 12.47 3.38
N ARG A 162 7.79 11.88 2.32
CA ARG A 162 7.76 12.46 0.96
C ARG A 162 6.34 12.60 0.42
N VAL A 163 5.46 11.63 0.69
CA VAL A 163 4.03 11.73 0.35
C VAL A 163 3.39 12.90 1.11
N LEU A 164 3.64 13.03 2.41
CA LEU A 164 3.10 14.14 3.21
C LEU A 164 3.64 15.50 2.77
N ARG A 165 4.90 15.62 2.35
CA ARG A 165 5.39 16.87 1.74
C ARG A 165 4.74 17.16 0.38
N ARG A 166 4.51 16.11 -0.42
CA ARG A 166 3.92 16.22 -1.75
C ARG A 166 2.43 16.57 -1.69
N ALA A 167 1.68 15.92 -0.80
CA ALA A 167 0.25 16.07 -0.61
C ALA A 167 -0.04 16.34 0.88
N PRO A 168 0.20 17.57 1.37
CA PRO A 168 0.19 17.90 2.80
C PRO A 168 -1.16 17.72 3.49
N ASN A 169 -2.25 17.69 2.73
CA ASN A 169 -3.61 17.49 3.25
C ASN A 169 -4.12 16.04 3.07
N ALA A 170 -3.31 15.14 2.53
CA ALA A 170 -3.72 13.75 2.34
C ALA A 170 -3.79 13.02 3.68
N ALA A 171 -4.88 12.28 3.91
CA ALA A 171 -4.94 11.24 4.92
C ALA A 171 -4.12 10.03 4.45
N LEU A 172 -3.33 9.44 5.34
CA LEU A 172 -2.55 8.23 5.03
C LEU A 172 -3.16 7.03 5.76
N MET A 173 -3.12 5.87 5.11
CA MET A 173 -3.44 4.57 5.72
C MET A 173 -2.39 3.54 5.32
N SER A 174 -1.86 2.81 6.29
CA SER A 174 -0.99 1.67 6.03
C SER A 174 -1.82 0.41 5.79
N VAL A 175 -1.34 -0.48 4.92
CA VAL A 175 -1.91 -1.80 4.69
C VAL A 175 -0.84 -2.85 4.94
N ALA A 176 -1.16 -3.82 5.78
CA ALA A 176 -0.31 -4.94 6.10
C ALA A 176 -0.84 -6.23 5.46
N ALA A 177 -0.25 -6.58 4.33
CA ALA A 177 -0.36 -7.90 3.72
C ALA A 177 0.59 -8.92 4.37
N PHE A 178 0.34 -10.20 4.12
CA PHE A 178 1.17 -11.31 4.57
C PHE A 178 1.16 -12.43 3.53
N MET A 179 2.18 -13.29 3.61
CA MET A 179 2.21 -14.56 2.88
C MET A 179 1.66 -15.66 3.78
N PHE A 180 0.85 -16.56 3.23
CA PHE A 180 0.40 -17.78 3.90
C PHE A 180 0.91 -19.02 3.16
N SER A 181 1.80 -19.76 3.80
CA SER A 181 2.39 -21.00 3.30
C SER A 181 2.33 -22.06 4.38
N THR A 182 2.19 -23.32 4.01
CA THR A 182 2.34 -24.45 4.93
C THR A 182 3.61 -25.22 4.61
N TYR A 183 4.36 -25.59 5.63
CA TYR A 183 5.56 -26.40 5.51
C TYR A 183 5.37 -27.72 6.22
N THR A 184 5.81 -28.80 5.59
CA THR A 184 5.85 -30.13 6.19
C THR A 184 7.27 -30.41 6.67
N TYR A 185 7.42 -30.77 7.94
CA TYR A 185 8.70 -31.12 8.55
C TYR A 185 8.59 -32.44 9.32
N ALA A 186 9.71 -33.15 9.37
CA ALA A 186 9.86 -34.35 10.17
C ALA A 186 10.38 -33.99 11.56
N GLN A 187 9.66 -34.40 12.61
CA GLN A 187 10.09 -34.29 14.00
C GLN A 187 10.19 -35.71 14.57
N GLY A 188 11.37 -36.33 14.42
CA GLY A 188 11.55 -37.76 14.68
C GLY A 188 10.79 -38.61 13.65
N HIS A 189 9.89 -39.47 14.14
CA HIS A 189 9.01 -40.29 13.28
C HIS A 189 7.67 -39.61 12.93
N LEU A 190 7.41 -38.40 13.44
CA LEU A 190 6.20 -37.64 13.15
C LEU A 190 6.40 -36.73 11.94
N ILE A 191 5.43 -36.74 11.03
CA ILE A 191 5.33 -35.77 9.93
C ILE A 191 4.30 -34.72 10.35
N LEU A 192 4.74 -33.47 10.45
CA LEU A 192 3.91 -32.34 10.88
C LEU A 192 3.83 -31.31 9.76
N THR A 193 2.63 -30.78 9.52
CA THR A 193 2.40 -29.65 8.62
C THR A 193 1.98 -28.45 9.46
N ALA A 194 2.73 -27.36 9.37
CA ALA A 194 2.46 -26.12 10.08
C ALA A 194 2.54 -24.90 9.14
N PRO A 195 1.80 -23.83 9.43
CA PRO A 195 1.88 -22.59 8.66
C PRO A 195 3.22 -21.88 8.90
N ASN A 196 3.61 -20.99 7.98
CA ASN A 196 4.69 -20.03 8.20
C ASN A 196 4.45 -19.22 9.47
N ALA A 197 5.49 -18.75 10.15
CA ALA A 197 5.34 -17.98 11.37
C ALA A 197 4.41 -16.77 11.18
N PHE A 198 3.54 -16.52 12.16
CA PHE A 198 2.60 -15.39 12.17
C PHE A 198 3.31 -14.05 11.92
N GLN A 199 4.45 -13.85 12.55
CA GLN A 199 5.28 -12.64 12.40
C GLN A 199 6.05 -12.54 11.08
N SER A 200 5.83 -13.43 10.10
CA SER A 200 6.54 -13.38 8.82
C SER A 200 5.97 -12.31 7.88
N THR A 201 6.11 -11.04 8.29
CA THR A 201 5.69 -9.84 7.55
C THR A 201 6.45 -8.62 8.08
N GLY A 202 6.45 -7.50 7.34
CA GLY A 202 6.99 -6.21 7.79
C GLY A 202 6.06 -5.40 8.68
N GLU A 203 4.94 -5.97 9.08
CA GLU A 203 3.83 -5.29 9.75
C GLU A 203 4.24 -4.56 11.03
N GLU A 204 5.06 -5.17 11.89
CA GLU A 204 5.47 -4.60 13.17
C GLU A 204 6.23 -3.28 12.99
N LEU A 205 7.21 -3.27 12.08
CA LEU A 205 8.07 -2.11 11.83
C LEU A 205 7.32 -1.05 11.01
N HIS A 206 6.54 -1.45 10.01
CA HIS A 206 5.72 -0.51 9.23
C HIS A 206 4.58 0.10 10.07
N GLY A 207 3.98 -0.67 10.98
CA GLY A 207 2.90 -0.19 11.86
C GLY A 207 3.40 0.82 12.88
N MET A 208 4.61 0.64 13.40
CA MET A 208 5.29 1.63 14.24
C MET A 208 5.48 2.96 13.50
N ILE A 209 5.97 2.91 12.25
CA ILE A 209 6.13 4.09 11.40
C ILE A 209 4.77 4.72 11.08
N ALA A 210 3.77 3.94 10.66
CA ALA A 210 2.44 4.46 10.33
C ALA A 210 1.82 5.23 11.51
N ARG A 211 1.88 4.66 12.72
CA ARG A 211 1.44 5.33 13.96
C ARG A 211 2.18 6.64 14.20
N ARG A 212 3.50 6.67 14.01
CA ARG A 212 4.32 7.88 14.20
C ARG A 212 3.85 9.05 13.33
N TYR A 213 3.35 8.76 12.14
CA TYR A 213 2.85 9.76 11.18
C TYR A 213 1.32 9.94 11.22
N GLY A 214 0.62 9.34 12.18
CA GLY A 214 -0.82 9.51 12.36
C GLY A 214 -1.67 8.75 11.34
N ALA A 215 -1.16 7.65 10.80
CA ALA A 215 -1.87 6.79 9.86
C ALA A 215 -2.34 5.49 10.56
N PRO A 216 -3.63 5.14 10.50
CA PRO A 216 -4.11 3.84 10.95
C PRO A 216 -3.62 2.74 9.99
N MET A 217 -3.73 1.48 10.44
CA MET A 217 -3.34 0.32 9.65
C MET A 217 -4.48 -0.70 9.52
N ALA A 218 -4.65 -1.23 8.32
CA ALA A 218 -5.45 -2.42 8.04
C ALA A 218 -4.54 -3.65 7.96
N SER A 219 -4.78 -4.67 8.79
CA SER A 219 -4.00 -5.91 8.84
C SER A 219 -4.77 -7.09 8.27
N LEU A 220 -4.35 -7.54 7.08
CA LEU A 220 -4.85 -8.79 6.49
C LEU A 220 -4.39 -9.99 7.31
N ARG A 221 -3.19 -9.94 7.90
CA ARG A 221 -2.65 -11.00 8.74
C ARG A 221 -3.54 -11.25 9.94
N ASP A 222 -3.79 -10.21 10.74
CA ASP A 222 -4.53 -10.36 12.00
C ASP A 222 -5.99 -10.76 11.71
N SER A 223 -6.53 -10.35 10.56
CA SER A 223 -7.87 -10.74 10.12
C SER A 223 -7.97 -12.19 9.67
N LEU A 224 -7.00 -12.69 8.89
CA LEU A 224 -7.19 -13.89 8.08
C LEU A 224 -6.25 -15.04 8.39
N TYR A 225 -5.11 -14.82 9.07
CA TYR A 225 -4.10 -15.88 9.25
C TYR A 225 -4.67 -17.14 9.92
N GLY A 226 -5.43 -16.97 11.01
CA GLY A 226 -6.05 -18.10 11.72
C GLY A 226 -7.11 -18.81 10.88
N LEU A 227 -7.84 -18.07 10.03
CA LEU A 227 -8.85 -18.63 9.14
C LEU A 227 -8.21 -19.40 7.98
N MET A 228 -7.13 -18.87 7.40
CA MET A 228 -6.37 -19.57 6.37
C MET A 228 -5.73 -20.87 6.86
N TYR A 229 -5.45 -20.98 8.17
CA TYR A 229 -4.97 -22.20 8.78
C TYR A 229 -6.07 -23.23 9.09
N ASN A 230 -7.31 -22.76 9.30
CA ASN A 230 -8.44 -23.59 9.72
C ASN A 230 -9.60 -23.45 8.74
N ASP A 231 -9.56 -24.21 7.64
CA ASP A 231 -10.60 -24.22 6.60
C ASP A 231 -12.01 -24.47 7.15
N PRO A 232 -12.25 -25.42 8.09
CA PRO A 232 -13.57 -25.58 8.71
C PRO A 232 -14.09 -24.29 9.37
N LEU A 233 -13.25 -23.60 10.14
CA LEU A 233 -13.62 -22.33 10.77
C LEU A 233 -13.80 -21.22 9.73
N SER A 234 -12.94 -21.17 8.71
CA SER A 234 -13.06 -20.22 7.59
C SER A 234 -14.37 -20.42 6.85
N LEU A 235 -14.76 -21.65 6.54
CA LEU A 235 -16.03 -21.95 5.87
C LEU A 235 -17.22 -21.55 6.75
N GLN A 236 -17.15 -21.79 8.05
CA GLN A 236 -18.19 -21.40 9.00
C GLN A 236 -18.38 -19.88 9.08
N LEU A 237 -17.28 -19.11 9.17
CA LEU A 237 -17.34 -17.66 9.38
C LEU A 237 -17.48 -16.88 8.07
N LEU A 238 -16.79 -17.30 7.01
CA LEU A 238 -16.67 -16.57 5.76
C LEU A 238 -17.45 -17.20 4.61
N GLY A 239 -17.94 -18.44 4.76
CA GLY A 239 -18.47 -19.21 3.63
C GLY A 239 -17.41 -19.54 2.58
N ALA A 240 -16.12 -19.44 2.92
CA ALA A 240 -15.00 -19.59 2.01
C ALA A 240 -13.86 -20.36 2.68
N THR A 241 -13.11 -21.14 1.90
CA THR A 241 -11.85 -21.78 2.35
C THR A 241 -10.66 -20.92 1.96
N ARG A 242 -9.46 -21.27 2.45
CA ARG A 242 -8.21 -20.65 2.02
C ARG A 242 -8.08 -20.63 0.49
N LEU A 243 -8.37 -21.73 -0.19
CA LEU A 243 -8.28 -21.83 -1.66
C LEU A 243 -9.31 -20.96 -2.39
N SER A 244 -10.42 -20.61 -1.75
CA SER A 244 -11.38 -19.64 -2.27
C SER A 244 -10.91 -18.20 -2.10
N ILE A 245 -10.00 -17.94 -1.15
CA ILE A 245 -9.49 -16.59 -0.82
C ILE A 245 -8.18 -16.29 -1.56
N ILE A 246 -7.23 -17.24 -1.62
CA ILE A 246 -5.92 -17.06 -2.29
C ILE A 246 -5.65 -18.16 -3.33
N THR A 247 -5.06 -17.78 -4.46
CA THR A 247 -4.71 -18.70 -5.57
C THR A 247 -3.35 -19.36 -5.37
N ASP A 248 -2.45 -18.69 -4.67
CA ASP A 248 -1.13 -19.20 -4.27
C ASP A 248 -0.87 -18.87 -2.79
N THR A 249 0.38 -18.64 -2.39
CA THR A 249 0.72 -18.29 -1.01
C THR A 249 0.56 -16.80 -0.68
N ILE A 250 0.21 -15.97 -1.66
CA ILE A 250 0.24 -14.50 -1.56
C ILE A 250 -0.99 -13.86 -2.21
N HIS A 251 -1.29 -14.24 -3.45
CA HIS A 251 -2.21 -13.53 -4.32
C HIS A 251 -3.65 -13.98 -4.09
N PRO A 252 -4.57 -13.03 -3.88
CA PRO A 252 -5.97 -13.35 -3.68
C PRO A 252 -6.66 -13.75 -4.98
N THR A 253 -7.74 -14.52 -4.85
CA THR A 253 -8.76 -14.67 -5.90
C THR A 253 -9.58 -13.37 -6.02
N ALA A 254 -10.51 -13.29 -6.97
CA ALA A 254 -11.47 -12.18 -7.04
C ALA A 254 -12.30 -12.04 -5.74
N ALA A 255 -12.71 -13.16 -5.15
CA ALA A 255 -13.41 -13.17 -3.86
C ALA A 255 -12.49 -12.70 -2.72
N GLY A 256 -11.22 -13.12 -2.74
CA GLY A 256 -10.20 -12.64 -1.81
C GLY A 256 -9.96 -11.13 -1.91
N PHE A 257 -9.91 -10.57 -3.12
CA PHE A 257 -9.77 -9.12 -3.32
C PHE A 257 -10.95 -8.34 -2.75
N THR A 258 -12.17 -8.86 -2.91
CA THR A 258 -13.38 -8.28 -2.31
C THR A 258 -13.24 -8.26 -0.78
N MET A 259 -12.88 -9.39 -0.17
CA MET A 259 -12.67 -9.50 1.28
C MET A 259 -11.55 -8.58 1.79
N TYR A 260 -10.43 -8.49 1.06
CA TYR A 260 -9.33 -7.59 1.39
C TYR A 260 -9.80 -6.14 1.34
N GLY A 261 -10.53 -5.75 0.30
CA GLY A 261 -11.09 -4.40 0.18
C GLY A 261 -12.07 -4.07 1.30
N GLU A 262 -12.86 -5.02 1.79
CA GLU A 262 -13.74 -4.83 2.95
C GLU A 262 -12.97 -4.63 4.26
N ILE A 263 -11.85 -5.34 4.48
CA ILE A 263 -10.95 -5.12 5.64
C ILE A 263 -10.39 -3.69 5.61
N MET A 264 -9.96 -3.22 4.44
CA MET A 264 -9.48 -1.86 4.24
C MET A 264 -10.59 -0.83 4.45
N ALA A 265 -11.78 -1.07 3.89
CA ALA A 265 -12.94 -0.20 4.02
C ALA A 265 -13.44 -0.11 5.48
N TYR A 266 -13.37 -1.21 6.23
CA TYR A 266 -13.67 -1.20 7.67
C TYR A 266 -12.69 -0.30 8.43
N THR A 267 -11.39 -0.37 8.12
CA THR A 267 -10.38 0.51 8.72
C THR A 267 -10.65 1.98 8.42
N VAL A 268 -10.96 2.30 7.15
CA VAL A 268 -11.37 3.65 6.73
C VAL A 268 -12.61 4.11 7.49
N ARG A 269 -13.65 3.26 7.61
CA ARG A 269 -14.86 3.54 8.38
C ARG A 269 -14.54 3.90 9.82
N GLN A 270 -13.73 3.08 10.51
CA GLN A 270 -13.44 3.32 11.93
C GLN A 270 -12.67 4.64 12.13
N ALA A 271 -11.68 4.92 11.28
CA ALA A 271 -10.92 6.17 11.36
C ALA A 271 -11.78 7.41 11.05
N LEU A 272 -12.63 7.35 10.01
CA LEU A 272 -13.59 8.42 9.72
C LEU A 272 -14.61 8.57 10.84
N ALA A 273 -15.14 7.47 11.39
CA ALA A 273 -16.12 7.53 12.48
C ALA A 273 -15.54 8.22 13.73
N ALA A 274 -14.30 7.89 14.09
CA ALA A 274 -13.60 8.54 15.21
C ALA A 274 -13.47 10.05 15.00
N VAL A 275 -13.10 10.49 13.79
CA VAL A 275 -12.92 11.92 13.47
C VAL A 275 -14.26 12.65 13.34
N MET A 276 -15.24 12.07 12.65
CA MET A 276 -16.58 12.65 12.47
C MET A 276 -17.35 12.77 13.79
N ALA A 277 -17.21 11.80 14.69
CA ALA A 277 -17.81 11.86 16.03
C ALA A 277 -17.24 13.02 16.87
N ASN A 278 -16.00 13.43 16.61
CA ASN A 278 -15.35 14.60 17.22
C ASN A 278 -15.54 15.88 16.39
N GLY A 279 -16.55 15.92 15.51
CA GLY A 279 -16.89 17.10 14.71
C GLY A 279 -15.90 17.41 13.58
N ALA A 280 -15.00 16.48 13.24
CA ALA A 280 -13.91 16.68 12.29
C ALA A 280 -13.03 17.90 12.62
N ALA A 281 -12.80 18.15 13.92
CA ALA A 281 -11.86 19.17 14.35
C ALA A 281 -10.43 18.80 13.94
N GLU A 282 -9.63 19.81 13.62
CA GLU A 282 -8.20 19.61 13.38
C GLU A 282 -7.52 19.10 14.67
N PRO A 283 -6.66 18.07 14.60
CA PRO A 283 -6.02 17.50 15.78
C PRO A 283 -5.05 18.46 16.47
N ALA A 284 -5.37 18.91 17.69
CA ALA A 284 -4.51 19.81 18.47
C ALA A 284 -3.15 19.18 18.83
N ALA A 285 -3.10 17.86 19.06
CA ALA A 285 -1.91 17.15 19.52
C ALA A 285 -0.78 17.11 18.47
N LEU A 286 -1.12 17.12 17.18
CA LEU A 286 -0.12 17.16 16.11
C LEU A 286 0.55 18.54 16.02
N GLY A 287 -0.18 19.61 16.32
CA GLY A 287 0.36 20.97 16.39
C GLY A 287 1.34 21.18 17.55
N ALA A 288 1.11 20.54 18.70
CA ALA A 288 2.02 20.62 19.85
C ALA A 288 3.34 19.85 19.62
N ALA A 289 3.29 18.74 18.88
CA ALA A 289 4.48 18.01 18.46
C ALA A 289 5.33 18.76 17.41
N ALA A 290 4.79 19.84 16.82
CA ALA A 290 5.49 20.65 15.82
C ALA A 290 6.72 21.39 16.38
N ALA A 291 6.85 21.54 17.70
CA ALA A 291 8.06 22.08 18.32
C ALA A 291 9.33 21.22 18.04
N ALA A 292 9.16 19.97 17.63
CA ALA A 292 10.22 19.07 17.19
C ALA A 292 9.99 18.57 15.74
N ALA A 293 9.30 19.36 14.92
CA ALA A 293 9.08 19.05 13.51
C ALA A 293 10.17 19.66 12.61
N ASP A 294 10.27 19.14 11.40
CA ASP A 294 11.03 19.75 10.31
C ASP A 294 10.31 20.98 9.74
N ASP A 295 10.90 21.59 8.70
CA ASP A 295 10.34 22.75 7.99
C ASP A 295 8.96 22.50 7.36
N TYR A 296 8.50 21.25 7.31
CA TYR A 296 7.21 20.82 6.77
C TYR A 296 6.19 20.45 7.86
N GLY A 297 6.50 20.65 9.14
CA GLY A 297 5.62 20.25 10.24
C GLY A 297 5.50 18.73 10.42
N LEU A 298 6.46 17.98 9.87
CA LEU A 298 6.55 16.53 10.03
C LEU A 298 7.46 16.20 11.21
N PRO A 299 7.10 15.21 12.05
CA PRO A 299 7.98 14.81 13.13
C PRO A 299 9.32 14.31 12.60
N LEU A 300 10.44 14.51 13.31
CA LEU A 300 11.75 13.99 12.86
C LEU A 300 11.73 12.49 12.56
N PRO A 301 12.49 12.01 11.56
CA PRO A 301 12.56 10.60 11.20
C PRO A 301 12.98 9.71 12.38
N LEU A 302 12.31 8.58 12.52
CA LEU A 302 12.66 7.53 13.49
C LEU A 302 13.92 6.77 13.05
N SER A 303 14.04 6.49 11.77
CA SER A 303 15.20 5.84 11.19
C SER A 303 16.31 6.86 10.94
N PRO A 304 17.54 6.64 11.47
CA PRO A 304 18.68 7.49 11.12
C PRO A 304 19.05 7.38 9.64
N VAL A 305 18.73 6.26 8.98
CA VAL A 305 18.94 6.09 7.53
C VAL A 305 17.92 6.90 6.75
N ALA A 306 16.66 6.97 7.20
CA ALA A 306 15.67 7.85 6.58
C ALA A 306 16.07 9.32 6.73
N ALA A 307 16.57 9.73 7.90
CA ALA A 307 17.07 11.08 8.14
C ALA A 307 18.18 11.51 7.17
N GLN A 308 19.10 10.60 6.84
CA GLN A 308 20.18 10.88 5.87
C GLN A 308 19.67 11.04 4.43
N GLN A 309 18.47 10.55 4.13
CA GLN A 309 17.89 10.51 2.79
C GLN A 309 16.65 11.39 2.67
N ASP A 310 16.34 12.21 3.66
CA ASP A 310 15.09 12.95 3.75
C ASP A 310 15.03 14.20 2.86
N THR A 311 15.63 14.10 1.67
CA THR A 311 15.53 15.09 0.60
C THR A 311 14.59 14.59 -0.49
N ASP A 312 14.10 15.51 -1.31
CA ASP A 312 13.38 15.15 -2.52
C ASP A 312 14.34 14.57 -3.56
N THR A 313 13.89 13.50 -4.20
CA THR A 313 14.64 12.88 -5.30
C THR A 313 14.10 13.39 -6.63
N TRP A 314 14.86 13.18 -7.69
CA TRP A 314 14.36 13.35 -9.05
C TRP A 314 14.16 11.97 -9.68
N CYS A 315 12.97 11.74 -10.26
CA CYS A 315 12.72 10.52 -11.00
C CYS A 315 11.87 10.76 -12.25
N ARG A 316 12.15 9.96 -13.27
CA ARG A 316 11.38 9.83 -14.50
C ARG A 316 11.34 8.36 -14.90
N GLU A 317 10.15 7.80 -15.08
CA GLU A 317 9.96 6.47 -15.66
C GLU A 317 9.12 6.52 -16.95
N GLY A 318 9.18 5.43 -17.71
CA GLY A 318 8.35 5.24 -18.90
C GLY A 318 8.54 6.33 -19.96
N SER A 319 7.43 6.86 -20.46
CA SER A 319 7.46 7.93 -21.47
C SER A 319 8.04 9.24 -20.95
N SER A 320 7.91 9.52 -19.64
CA SER A 320 8.46 10.74 -19.05
C SER A 320 10.00 10.76 -19.03
N PHE A 321 10.63 9.58 -19.10
CA PHE A 321 12.08 9.46 -19.22
C PHE A 321 12.59 9.72 -20.64
N ARG A 322 11.70 9.74 -21.66
CA ARG A 322 12.11 9.86 -23.08
C ARG A 322 12.89 11.12 -23.38
N SER A 323 12.48 12.25 -22.82
CA SER A 323 13.17 13.52 -23.02
C SER A 323 14.50 13.61 -22.26
N ALA A 324 14.69 12.79 -21.23
CA ALA A 324 15.91 12.75 -20.43
C ALA A 324 16.94 11.73 -20.94
N ALA A 325 16.51 10.74 -21.75
CA ALA A 325 17.42 9.76 -22.32
C ALA A 325 18.01 10.25 -23.65
N SER A 326 19.33 10.32 -23.73
CA SER A 326 20.06 10.65 -24.96
C SER A 326 20.51 9.38 -25.68
N CYS A 327 20.05 9.16 -26.91
CA CYS A 327 20.49 8.06 -27.77
C CYS A 327 21.71 8.42 -28.63
N VAL A 328 22.59 9.28 -28.13
CA VAL A 328 23.76 9.75 -28.89
C VAL A 328 24.91 8.77 -28.64
N GLY A 329 24.97 7.68 -29.41
CA GLY A 329 26.04 6.67 -29.33
C GLY A 329 25.93 5.57 -30.38
N LYS A 330 27.05 4.89 -30.68
CA LYS A 330 27.09 3.72 -31.59
C LYS A 330 26.47 2.49 -30.93
N GLY A 331 25.14 2.47 -30.82
CA GLY A 331 24.34 1.34 -30.34
C GLY A 331 22.89 1.53 -30.73
N SER A 332 22.18 0.45 -31.07
CA SER A 332 20.75 0.52 -31.36
C SER A 332 19.97 0.70 -30.05
N CYS A 333 19.69 1.95 -29.71
CA CYS A 333 18.82 2.28 -28.60
C CYS A 333 17.38 2.22 -29.10
N ARG A 334 16.54 1.39 -28.46
CA ARG A 334 15.12 1.32 -28.79
C ARG A 334 14.28 1.51 -27.55
N TRP A 335 13.23 2.31 -27.70
CA TRP A 335 12.13 2.32 -26.76
C TRP A 335 11.30 1.07 -26.98
N GLY A 336 11.04 0.35 -25.90
CA GLY A 336 10.18 -0.81 -25.94
C GLY A 336 9.27 -0.85 -24.73
N THR A 337 8.26 -1.69 -24.84
CA THR A 337 7.51 -2.18 -23.68
C THR A 337 8.00 -3.60 -23.47
N THR A 338 8.51 -3.94 -22.28
CA THR A 338 8.67 -5.37 -21.96
C THR A 338 7.30 -5.91 -21.60
N ASP A 339 6.95 -7.04 -22.18
CA ASP A 339 5.83 -7.85 -21.72
C ASP A 339 6.27 -8.73 -20.54
N PHE A 340 6.83 -8.12 -19.49
CA PHE A 340 7.26 -8.83 -18.27
C PHE A 340 6.11 -9.58 -17.62
N ASN A 341 4.87 -9.23 -17.95
CA ASN A 341 3.68 -9.99 -17.60
C ASN A 341 2.62 -9.84 -18.70
N TYR A 342 2.73 -10.63 -19.78
CA TYR A 342 1.78 -10.64 -20.92
C TYR A 342 0.31 -10.71 -20.48
N TYR A 343 0.05 -11.29 -19.31
CA TYR A 343 -1.29 -11.58 -18.80
C TYR A 343 -1.88 -10.48 -17.93
N CYS A 344 -1.15 -9.39 -17.61
CA CYS A 344 -1.74 -8.29 -16.84
C CYS A 344 -2.40 -7.25 -17.76
N PRO A 345 -3.71 -7.00 -17.61
CA PRO A 345 -4.42 -6.04 -18.45
C PRO A 345 -4.10 -4.57 -18.10
N HIS A 346 -3.57 -4.31 -16.89
CA HIS A 346 -3.36 -2.96 -16.40
C HIS A 346 -2.07 -2.31 -16.95
N GLY A 347 -2.16 -1.01 -17.28
CA GLY A 347 -1.04 -0.25 -17.84
C GLY A 347 0.18 -0.15 -16.91
N ASN A 348 -0.04 -0.22 -15.59
CA ASN A 348 1.01 -0.23 -14.56
C ASN A 348 1.77 -1.57 -14.49
N CYS A 349 1.26 -2.66 -15.06
CA CYS A 349 2.02 -3.92 -15.15
C CYS A 349 3.03 -3.95 -16.29
N ARG A 350 2.93 -3.02 -17.24
CA ARG A 350 3.80 -2.97 -18.40
C ARG A 350 4.99 -2.06 -18.10
N MET A 351 6.20 -2.63 -18.03
CA MET A 351 7.39 -1.78 -17.96
C MET A 351 7.67 -1.19 -19.34
N ARG A 352 7.62 0.13 -19.42
CA ARG A 352 8.07 0.90 -20.59
C ARG A 352 9.48 1.37 -20.28
N GLY A 353 10.42 0.96 -21.11
CA GLY A 353 11.83 1.12 -20.78
C GLY A 353 12.70 1.42 -21.97
N TYR A 354 13.90 1.84 -21.62
CA TYR A 354 15.00 2.07 -22.53
C TYR A 354 15.84 0.80 -22.62
N PHE A 355 16.04 0.27 -23.84
CA PHE A 355 16.87 -0.91 -24.08
C PHE A 355 18.11 -0.50 -24.87
N MET A 356 19.30 -0.80 -24.33
CA MET A 356 20.58 -0.63 -25.00
C MET A 356 21.28 -1.97 -25.18
N LYS A 357 21.95 -2.16 -26.32
CA LYS A 357 22.85 -3.29 -26.59
C LYS A 357 24.26 -2.74 -26.87
N GLY A 358 25.27 -3.09 -26.06
CA GLY A 358 26.67 -2.65 -26.22
C GLY A 358 27.44 -2.43 -24.91
N ALA A 359 28.75 -2.17 -24.99
CA ALA A 359 29.59 -1.78 -23.85
C ALA A 359 29.21 -0.36 -23.39
N GLY A 360 29.01 -0.19 -22.07
CA GLY A 360 28.13 0.83 -21.49
C GLY A 360 26.74 0.32 -20.99
N PRO A 361 26.50 -0.99 -20.70
CA PRO A 361 25.21 -1.44 -20.19
C PRO A 361 25.13 -1.10 -18.70
N ARG A 362 24.90 0.17 -18.36
CA ARG A 362 24.56 0.58 -16.99
C ARG A 362 23.17 1.18 -16.82
N CYS A 363 22.36 1.22 -17.87
CA CYS A 363 20.94 1.57 -17.75
C CYS A 363 20.10 0.58 -18.55
N ILE A 364 20.03 -0.67 -18.08
CA ILE A 364 19.07 -1.66 -18.54
C ILE A 364 18.15 -1.97 -17.35
N SER A 365 16.89 -1.57 -17.49
CA SER A 365 15.77 -1.86 -16.57
C SER A 365 15.72 -1.11 -15.23
N ALA A 366 14.51 -0.70 -14.90
CA ALA A 366 14.13 0.30 -13.91
C ALA A 366 14.16 -0.15 -12.44
N TRP A 367 14.99 -1.13 -12.06
CA TRP A 367 14.78 -1.88 -10.80
C TRP A 367 16.03 -2.35 -10.05
N THR A 368 17.18 -1.73 -10.27
CA THR A 368 18.32 -1.84 -9.34
C THR A 368 18.49 -0.53 -8.57
N PRO A 369 18.86 -0.55 -7.27
CA PRO A 369 19.11 0.67 -6.49
C PRO A 369 20.19 1.53 -7.15
N PRO A 370 20.27 2.84 -6.85
CA PRO A 370 20.93 3.81 -7.70
C PRO A 370 22.37 3.42 -7.99
N CYS A 371 22.81 3.72 -9.20
CA CYS A 371 24.19 4.04 -9.50
C CYS A 371 24.62 5.19 -8.58
N LEU A 372 25.01 4.85 -7.35
CA LEU A 372 25.88 5.70 -6.55
C LEU A 372 27.17 5.80 -7.35
N GLN A 373 27.36 6.98 -7.95
CA GLN A 373 28.69 7.45 -8.29
C GLN A 373 29.52 7.32 -7.00
N GLN A 374 30.41 6.33 -6.94
CA GLN A 374 31.60 6.51 -6.14
C GLN A 374 32.30 7.75 -6.71
N PRO A 375 32.68 8.74 -5.88
CA PRO A 375 33.59 9.75 -6.36
C PRO A 375 34.86 9.02 -6.78
N ALA A 376 35.24 9.20 -8.04
CA ALA A 376 36.57 8.86 -8.50
C ALA A 376 37.55 9.61 -7.58
N VAL A 377 38.27 8.87 -6.75
CA VAL A 377 39.51 9.35 -6.15
C VAL A 377 40.51 9.37 -7.30
N TRP A 378 41.04 10.55 -7.59
CA TRP A 378 42.21 10.73 -8.44
C TRP A 378 43.45 10.19 -7.74
#